data_AF-A0A9E3JLU0-F1
#
_entry.id   AF-A0A9E3JLU0-F1
#
_cell.length_a   1.000
_cell.length_b   1.000
_cell.length_c   1.000
_cell.angle_alpha   90.00
_cell.angle_beta   90.00
_cell.angle_gamma   90.00
#
_symmetry.space_group_name_H-M   'P 1'
#
loop_
_entity.id
_entity.type
_entity.pdbx_description
1 polymer ?
#
loop_
_entity_poly.entity_id
_entity_poly.type
_entity_poly.pdbx_seq_one_letter_code
_entity_poly.pdbx_strand_id
1 'polypeptide(L)'
;MDFSEFVAVVAAPKEPELKDFERITVFANTAEKEWLWTAMGHAGIHPVYRALLAQALQRRIVEEHELEQARRRKLEEEARLEAIKDQDTPPPARRRAR
;
A
#
# COMPACT_ATOMS: atom_id res chain seq x y z
N MET A 1 5.17 1.47 -20.03
CA MET A 1 3.98 2.33 -20.28
C MET A 1 4.42 3.75 -20.05
N ASP A 2 4.29 4.60 -21.07
CA ASP A 2 4.73 6.00 -21.02
C ASP A 2 3.69 6.86 -20.30
N PHE A 3 3.91 7.10 -19.01
CA PHE A 3 3.13 8.03 -18.18
C PHE A 3 3.08 9.43 -18.78
N SER A 4 4.14 9.80 -19.50
CA SER A 4 4.27 11.04 -20.25
C SER A 4 3.11 11.21 -21.24
N GLU A 5 2.71 10.16 -21.96
CA GLU A 5 1.61 10.26 -22.92
C GLU A 5 0.26 10.45 -22.21
N PHE A 6 0.02 9.70 -21.13
CA PHE A 6 -1.23 9.76 -20.38
C PHE A 6 -1.40 11.08 -19.62
N VAL A 7 -0.34 11.52 -18.93
CA VAL A 7 -0.31 12.79 -18.20
C VAL A 7 -0.31 13.97 -19.18
N ALA A 8 0.30 13.85 -20.37
CA ALA A 8 0.26 14.90 -21.40
C ALA A 8 -1.15 15.11 -21.97
N VAL A 9 -1.94 14.05 -22.16
CA VAL A 9 -3.36 14.18 -22.59
C VAL A 9 -4.18 14.95 -21.54
N VAL A 10 -3.81 14.82 -20.27
CA VAL A 10 -4.51 15.40 -19.12
C VAL A 10 -3.97 16.78 -18.70
N ALA A 11 -2.83 17.20 -19.26
CA ALA A 11 -2.18 18.48 -18.97
C ALA A 11 -2.75 19.66 -19.78
N ALA A 12 -3.54 19.39 -20.82
CA ALA A 12 -4.25 20.43 -21.55
C ALA A 12 -5.49 20.86 -20.74
N PRO A 13 -5.76 22.17 -20.56
CA PRO A 13 -6.97 22.68 -19.91
C PRO A 13 -8.18 22.51 -20.84
N LYS A 14 -8.48 21.27 -21.19
CA LYS A 14 -9.68 20.87 -21.92
C LYS A 14 -10.71 20.40 -20.89
N GLU A 15 -11.99 20.57 -21.22
CA GLU A 15 -13.05 19.94 -20.44
C GLU A 15 -12.84 18.42 -20.38
N PRO A 16 -12.97 17.82 -19.19
CA PRO A 16 -12.69 16.40 -19.01
C PRO A 16 -13.75 15.54 -19.73
N GLU A 17 -13.31 14.60 -20.57
CA GLU A 17 -14.20 13.68 -21.28
C GLU A 17 -14.34 12.35 -20.54
N LEU A 18 -15.47 11.65 -20.73
CA LEU A 18 -15.74 10.37 -20.07
C LEU A 18 -14.61 9.33 -20.25
N LYS A 19 -14.00 9.31 -21.44
CA LYS A 19 -12.90 8.40 -21.78
C LYS A 19 -11.64 8.68 -20.96
N ASP A 20 -11.42 9.92 -20.56
CA ASP A 20 -10.27 10.30 -19.75
C ASP A 20 -10.42 9.74 -18.33
N PHE A 21 -11.62 9.81 -17.76
CA PHE A 21 -11.93 9.22 -16.45
C PHE A 21 -11.69 7.70 -16.42
N GLU A 22 -12.15 6.98 -17.43
CA GLU A 22 -11.94 5.54 -17.55
C GLU A 22 -10.45 5.22 -17.59
N ARG A 23 -9.68 5.95 -18.40
CA ARG A 23 -8.23 5.76 -18.50
C ARG A 23 -7.53 6.07 -17.18
N ILE A 24 -7.93 7.12 -16.45
CA ILE A 24 -7.35 7.46 -15.14
C ILE A 24 -7.66 6.36 -14.13
N THR A 25 -8.86 5.82 -14.18
CA THR A 25 -9.29 4.76 -13.27
C THR A 25 -8.49 3.48 -13.52
N VAL A 26 -8.34 3.07 -14.79
CA VAL A 26 -7.52 1.91 -15.16
C VAL A 26 -6.07 2.12 -14.72
N PHE A 27 -5.51 3.28 -15.06
CA PHE A 27 -4.18 3.69 -14.65
C PHE A 27 -4.01 3.57 -13.13
N ALA A 28 -4.90 4.20 -12.37
CA ALA A 28 -4.88 4.24 -10.92
C ALA A 28 -4.93 2.86 -10.27
N ASN A 29 -5.70 1.94 -10.84
CA ASN A 29 -5.81 0.56 -10.34
C ASN A 29 -4.54 -0.25 -10.58
N THR A 30 -3.89 -0.05 -11.74
CA THR A 30 -2.71 -0.85 -12.14
C THR A 30 -1.38 -0.25 -11.72
N ALA A 31 -1.33 1.05 -11.44
CA ALA A 31 -0.09 1.74 -11.15
C ALA A 31 0.44 1.43 -9.74
N GLU A 32 1.77 1.44 -9.61
CA GLU A 32 2.45 1.38 -8.34
C GLU A 32 2.31 2.70 -7.57
N LYS A 33 2.47 2.64 -6.25
CA LYS A 33 2.33 3.79 -5.34
C LYS A 33 3.26 4.95 -5.71
N GLU A 34 4.51 4.67 -6.05
CA GLU A 34 5.48 5.69 -6.45
C GLU A 34 5.02 6.42 -7.71
N TRP A 35 4.44 5.69 -8.67
CA TRP A 35 3.97 6.26 -9.92
C TRP A 35 2.78 7.18 -9.73
N LEU A 36 1.86 6.85 -8.82
CA LEU A 36 0.74 7.72 -8.45
C LEU A 36 1.23 9.01 -7.78
N TRP A 37 2.21 8.90 -6.88
CA TRP A 37 2.86 10.05 -6.23
C TRP A 37 3.51 10.98 -7.24
N THR A 38 4.31 10.42 -8.15
CA THR A 38 4.97 11.16 -9.22
C THR A 38 3.93 11.88 -10.08
N ALA A 39 2.87 11.18 -10.53
CA ALA A 39 1.81 11.79 -11.33
C ALA A 39 1.17 13.00 -10.62
N MET A 40 0.80 12.89 -9.33
CA MET A 40 0.21 14.01 -8.58
C MET A 40 1.09 15.27 -8.48
N GLY A 41 2.42 15.12 -8.57
CA GLY A 41 3.40 16.21 -8.48
C GLY A 41 3.56 17.03 -9.76
N HIS A 42 2.98 16.59 -10.89
CA HIS A 42 3.14 17.27 -12.17
C HIS A 42 2.24 18.50 -12.28
N ALA A 43 2.85 19.66 -12.57
CA ALA A 43 2.13 20.88 -12.89
C ALA A 43 1.40 20.71 -14.24
N GLY A 44 0.10 21.00 -14.27
CA GLY A 44 -0.74 20.92 -15.47
C GLY A 44 -1.89 19.93 -15.38
N ILE A 45 -1.88 18.99 -14.44
CA ILE A 45 -3.00 18.06 -14.25
C ILE A 45 -4.24 18.82 -13.79
N HIS A 46 -5.35 18.63 -14.51
CA HIS A 46 -6.64 19.22 -14.12
C HIS A 46 -7.05 18.80 -12.69
N PRO A 47 -7.60 19.71 -11.86
CA PRO A 47 -7.87 19.44 -10.44
C PRO A 47 -8.72 18.19 -10.16
N VAL A 48 -9.70 17.90 -11.02
CA VAL A 48 -10.58 16.73 -10.91
C VAL A 48 -9.77 15.42 -10.97
N TYR A 49 -8.82 15.34 -11.90
CA TYR A 49 -7.99 14.16 -12.08
C TYR A 49 -6.96 14.02 -10.96
N ARG A 50 -6.46 15.16 -10.46
CA ARG A 50 -5.61 15.17 -9.27
C ARG A 50 -6.32 14.59 -8.05
N ALA A 51 -7.62 14.87 -7.88
CA ALA A 51 -8.41 14.28 -6.80
C ALA A 51 -8.56 12.76 -6.93
N LEU A 52 -8.80 12.26 -8.16
CA LEU A 52 -8.88 10.81 -8.42
C LEU A 52 -7.56 10.10 -8.13
N LEU A 53 -6.44 10.67 -8.59
CA LEU A 53 -5.10 10.16 -8.31
C LEU A 53 -4.79 10.16 -6.80
N ALA A 54 -5.17 11.24 -6.10
CA ALA A 54 -5.01 11.33 -4.65
C ALA A 54 -5.82 10.27 -3.90
N GLN A 55 -7.07 10.04 -4.32
CA GLN A 55 -7.91 9.00 -3.72
C GLN A 55 -7.32 7.59 -3.95
N ALA A 56 -6.85 7.31 -5.16
CA ALA A 56 -6.21 6.04 -5.48
C ALA A 56 -4.94 5.80 -4.67
N LEU A 57 -4.09 6.83 -4.57
CA LEU A 57 -2.87 6.77 -3.78
C LEU A 57 -3.17 6.55 -2.29
N GLN A 58 -4.15 7.29 -1.74
CA GLN A 58 -4.56 7.14 -0.35
C GLN A 58 -5.02 5.71 -0.07
N ARG A 59 -5.81 5.13 -0.97
CA ARG A 59 -6.26 3.74 -0.86
C ARG A 59 -5.08 2.76 -0.82
N ARG A 60 -4.09 2.91 -1.71
CA ARG A 60 -2.87 2.07 -1.71
C ARG A 60 -2.09 2.16 -0.40
N ILE A 61 -1.93 3.37 0.14
CA ILE A 61 -1.23 3.58 1.43
C ILE A 61 -1.96 2.87 2.57
N VAL A 62 -3.29 2.96 2.61
CA VAL A 62 -4.10 2.30 3.63
C VAL A 62 -3.99 0.77 3.51
N GLU A 63 -4.13 0.22 2.30
CA GLU A 63 -4.01 -1.22 2.04
C GLU A 63 -2.63 -1.78 2.46
N GLU A 64 -1.54 -1.07 2.14
CA GLU A 64 -0.19 -1.44 2.60
C GLU A 64 -0.09 -1.46 4.12
N HIS A 65 -0.60 -0.41 4.77
CA HIS A 65 -0.54 -0.29 6.22
C HIS A 65 -1.37 -1.37 6.92
N GLU A 66 -2.54 -1.73 6.38
CA GLU A 66 -3.37 -2.83 6.90
C GLU A 66 -2.65 -4.19 6.78
N LEU A 67 -1.99 -4.45 5.65
CA LEU A 67 -1.19 -5.65 5.45
C LEU A 67 -0.01 -5.72 6.42
N GLU A 68 0.68 -4.61 6.64
CA GLU A 68 1.77 -4.53 7.62
C GLU A 68 1.28 -4.76 9.05
N GLN A 69 0.15 -4.16 9.44
CA GLN A 69 -0.45 -4.40 10.75
C GLN A 69 -0.87 -5.86 10.93
N ALA A 70 -1.47 -6.48 9.91
CA ALA A 70 -1.84 -7.88 9.94
C ALA A 70 -0.61 -8.79 10.11
N ARG A 71 0.49 -8.49 9.44
CA ARG A 71 1.77 -9.22 9.61
C ARG A 71 2.32 -9.08 11.03
N ARG A 72 2.31 -7.87 11.60
CA ARG A 72 2.76 -7.63 12.99
C ARG A 72 1.92 -8.41 13.99
N ARG A 73 0.59 -8.40 13.85
CA ARG A 73 -0.31 -9.17 14.72
C ARG A 73 -0.03 -10.67 14.67
N LYS A 74 0.22 -11.23 13.48
CA LYS A 74 0.59 -12.65 13.34
C LYS A 74 1.89 -12.98 14.08
N LEU A 75 2.91 -12.14 13.95
CA LEU A 75 4.18 -12.34 14.65
C LEU A 75 4.03 -12.23 16.18
N GLU A 76 3.20 -11.32 16.67
CA GLU A 76 2.90 -11.20 18.10
C GLU A 76 2.13 -12.41 18.64
N GLU A 77 1.19 -12.96 17.87
CA GLU A 77 0.46 -14.19 18.23
C GLU A 77 1.38 -15.42 18.25
N GLU A 78 2.25 -15.57 17.24
CA GLU A 78 3.26 -16.64 17.22
C GLU A 78 4.22 -16.55 18.41
N ALA A 79 4.73 -15.35 18.72
CA ALA A 79 5.60 -15.13 19.88
C ALA A 79 4.91 -15.43 21.22
N ARG A 80 3.61 -15.10 21.34
CA ARG A 80 2.82 -15.46 22.54
C ARG A 80 2.64 -16.97 22.68
N LEU A 81 2.38 -17.66 21.57
CA LEU A 81 2.21 -19.12 21.57
C LEU A 81 3.51 -19.85 21.89
N GLU A 82 4.66 -19.33 21.46
CA GLU A 82 5.98 -19.87 21.77
C GLU A 82 6.36 -19.64 23.24
N ALA A 83 6.08 -18.44 23.79
CA ALA A 83 6.31 -18.15 25.20
C ALA A 83 5.46 -19.03 26.15
N ILE A 84 4.26 -19.44 25.72
CA ILE A 84 3.42 -20.39 26.48
C ILE A 84 4.04 -21.80 26.46
N LYS A 85 4.61 -22.24 25.33
CA LYS A 85 5.28 -23.54 25.23
C LYS A 85 6.55 -23.63 26.09
N ASP A 86 7.32 -22.55 26.19
CA ASP A 86 8.56 -22.54 26.99
C ASP A 86 8.29 -22.62 28.51
N GLN A 87 7.12 -22.18 29.00
CA GLN A 87 6.73 -22.32 30.41
C GLN A 87 6.36 -23.74 30.83
N ASP A 88 5.92 -24.58 29.88
CA ASP A 88 5.55 -25.98 30.13
C ASP A 88 6.77 -26.93 30.14
N THR A 89 8.00 -26.41 29.96
CA THR A 89 9.21 -27.23 30.04
C THR A 89 9.65 -27.34 31.50
N PRO A 90 9.46 -28.49 32.18
CA PRO A 90 9.90 -28.65 33.55
C PRO A 90 11.43 -28.52 33.62
N PRO A 91 12.00 -27.85 34.64
CA PRO A 91 13.44 -27.64 34.72
C PRO A 91 14.17 -28.99 34.75
N PRO A 92 15.30 -29.15 34.03
CA PRO A 92 16.03 -30.41 34.00
C PRO A 92 16.45 -30.76 35.43
N ALA A 93 15.95 -31.89 35.93
CA ALA A 93 16.24 -32.38 37.27
C ALA A 93 17.76 -32.52 37.42
N ARG A 94 18.37 -31.61 38.18
CA ARG A 94 19.78 -31.67 38.54
C ARG A 94 20.01 -32.94 39.36
N ARG A 95 20.44 -34.00 38.69
CA ARG A 95 20.98 -35.20 39.34
C ARG A 95 22.23 -34.76 40.12
N ARG A 96 22.08 -34.58 41.44
CA ARG A 96 23.21 -34.62 42.36
C ARG A 96 23.81 -36.02 42.27
N ALA A 97 24.91 -36.13 41.54
CA ALA A 97 25.80 -37.29 41.67
C ALA A 97 26.41 -37.24 43.07
N ARG A 98 26.23 -38.32 43.80
CA ARG A 98 26.80 -38.57 45.12
C ARG A 98 28.02 -39.47 44.96
#